data_AF-A0A661KKX1-F1
#
_entry.id   AF-A0A661KKX1-F1
#
_cell.length_a   1.000
_cell.length_b   1.000
_cell.length_c   1.000
_cell.angle_alpha   90.00
_cell.angle_beta   90.00
_cell.angle_gamma   90.00
#
_symmetry.space_group_name_H-M   'P 1'
#
loop_
_entity.id
_entity.type
_entity.pdbx_description
1 polymer ?
#
loop_
_entity_poly.entity_id
_entity_poly.type
_entity_poly.pdbx_seq_one_letter_code
_entity_poly.pdbx_strand_id
1 'polypeptide(L)'
;INFQMIQDQLVRMWCEHEAAKLLVLKAAWIMDNLQPGQRPTLSVSTAKYYSAEAAVMAANEAMKVYASYGFSAEYPIERYYRDAKSYQSVEGTSNIQKIIIARHFIEKKD
;
A
#
# COMPACT_ATOMS: atom_id res chain seq x y z
N ILE A 1 -18.98 -11.06 13.67
CA ILE A 1 -19.20 -9.63 13.30
C ILE A 1 -20.45 -9.59 12.45
N ASN A 2 -21.53 -8.96 12.95
CA ASN A 2 -22.88 -9.09 12.37
C ASN A 2 -23.38 -7.81 11.67
N PHE A 3 -22.56 -6.74 11.67
CA PHE A 3 -22.91 -5.45 11.09
C PHE A 3 -22.35 -5.36 9.66
N GLN A 4 -23.22 -5.18 8.68
CA GLN A 4 -22.85 -5.19 7.25
C GLN A 4 -21.78 -4.15 6.90
N MET A 5 -21.85 -2.93 7.47
CA MET A 5 -20.84 -1.91 7.19
C MET A 5 -19.46 -2.24 7.80
N ILE A 6 -19.41 -2.92 8.94
CA ILE A 6 -18.14 -3.41 9.50
C ILE A 6 -17.58 -4.54 8.65
N GLN A 7 -18.44 -5.44 8.15
CA GLN A 7 -18.04 -6.49 7.21
C GLN A 7 -17.46 -5.90 5.92
N ASP A 8 -18.09 -4.87 5.35
CA ASP A 8 -17.60 -4.16 4.16
C ASP A 8 -16.20 -3.58 4.38
N GLN A 9 -15.98 -2.86 5.49
CA GLN A 9 -14.66 -2.31 5.83
C GLN A 9 -13.58 -3.42 5.95
N LEU A 10 -13.91 -4.53 6.60
CA LEU A 10 -12.98 -5.65 6.76
C LEU A 10 -12.67 -6.35 5.43
N VAL A 11 -13.69 -6.58 4.60
CA VAL A 11 -13.52 -7.19 3.27
C VAL A 11 -12.69 -6.29 2.38
N ARG A 12 -12.92 -4.97 2.40
CA ARG A 12 -12.12 -4.02 1.64
C ARG A 12 -10.66 -4.04 2.08
N MET A 13 -10.37 -3.99 3.39
CA MET A 13 -9.00 -4.09 3.89
C MET A 13 -8.32 -5.40 3.45
N TRP A 14 -9.04 -6.53 3.50
CA TRP A 14 -8.53 -7.82 3.05
C TRP A 14 -8.18 -7.83 1.56
N CYS A 15 -9.10 -7.38 0.70
CA CYS A 15 -8.86 -7.34 -0.75
C CYS A 15 -7.66 -6.46 -1.12
N GLU A 16 -7.54 -5.31 -0.45
CA GLU A 16 -6.48 -4.34 -0.71
C GLU A 16 -5.13 -4.85 -0.21
N HIS A 17 -5.11 -5.57 0.92
CA HIS A 17 -3.92 -6.29 1.40
C HIS A 17 -3.46 -7.34 0.39
N GLU A 18 -4.36 -8.21 -0.07
CA GLU A 18 -4.02 -9.28 -1.02
C GLU A 18 -3.52 -8.72 -2.35
N ALA A 19 -4.16 -7.67 -2.87
CA ALA A 19 -3.69 -6.99 -4.08
C ALA A 19 -2.30 -6.36 -3.89
N ALA A 20 -2.07 -5.64 -2.79
CA ALA A 20 -0.77 -5.06 -2.48
C ALA A 20 0.32 -6.13 -2.35
N LYS A 21 0.04 -7.21 -1.63
CA LYS A 21 0.96 -8.34 -1.44
C LYS A 21 1.35 -8.99 -2.76
N LEU A 22 0.37 -9.23 -3.64
CA LEU A 22 0.64 -9.80 -4.97
C LEU A 22 1.50 -8.86 -5.84
N LEU A 23 1.27 -7.54 -5.78
CA LEU A 23 2.11 -6.57 -6.50
C LEU A 23 3.56 -6.58 -5.99
N VAL A 24 3.76 -6.65 -4.68
CA VAL A 24 5.09 -6.74 -4.06
C VAL A 24 5.78 -8.05 -4.46
N LEU A 25 5.11 -9.19 -4.33
CA LEU A 25 5.68 -10.49 -4.71
C LEU A 25 5.99 -10.57 -6.20
N LYS A 26 5.13 -9.99 -7.06
CA LYS A 26 5.40 -9.89 -8.50
C LYS A 26 6.63 -9.04 -8.78
N ALA A 27 6.78 -7.89 -8.11
CA ALA A 27 7.96 -7.04 -8.28
C ALA A 27 9.24 -7.77 -7.84
N ALA A 28 9.20 -8.49 -6.71
CA ALA A 28 10.32 -9.32 -6.25
C ALA A 28 10.65 -10.44 -7.26
N TRP A 29 9.65 -11.17 -7.75
CA TRP A 29 9.85 -12.20 -8.76
C TRP A 29 10.47 -11.65 -10.05
N ILE A 30 10.02 -10.46 -10.51
CA ILE A 30 10.63 -9.78 -11.67
C ILE A 30 12.11 -9.48 -11.37
N MET A 31 12.42 -8.95 -10.19
CA MET A 31 13.80 -8.66 -9.79
C MET A 31 14.70 -9.89 -9.81
N ASP A 32 14.22 -11.02 -9.31
CA ASP A 32 14.98 -12.28 -9.29
C ASP A 32 15.26 -12.84 -10.69
N ASN A 33 14.47 -12.44 -11.69
CA ASN A 33 14.55 -12.94 -13.07
C ASN A 33 15.04 -11.88 -14.08
N LEU A 34 15.64 -10.77 -13.61
CA LEU A 34 16.13 -9.69 -14.49
C LEU A 34 17.26 -10.17 -15.40
N GLN A 35 17.16 -9.82 -16.68
CA GLN A 35 18.29 -9.95 -17.60
C GLN A 35 19.25 -8.75 -17.47
N PRO A 36 20.54 -8.90 -17.83
CA PRO A 36 21.48 -7.79 -17.82
C PRO A 36 20.95 -6.57 -18.61
N GLY A 37 20.98 -5.40 -17.99
CA GLY A 37 20.51 -4.15 -18.59
C GLY A 37 19.02 -3.83 -18.36
N GLN A 38 18.22 -4.79 -17.85
CA GLN A 38 16.82 -4.52 -17.50
C GLN A 38 16.68 -3.86 -16.14
N ARG A 39 15.63 -3.05 -15.97
CA ARG A 39 15.29 -2.41 -14.68
C ARG A 39 13.85 -2.74 -14.30
N PRO A 40 13.58 -3.09 -13.03
CA PRO A 40 12.24 -3.44 -12.54
C PRO A 40 11.41 -2.19 -12.18
N THR A 41 11.77 -1.02 -12.70
CA THR A 41 11.32 0.30 -12.20
C THR A 41 9.81 0.39 -12.13
N LEU A 42 9.11 0.03 -13.23
CA LEU A 42 7.65 0.10 -13.28
C LEU A 42 6.99 -0.81 -12.23
N SER A 43 7.46 -2.06 -12.10
CA SER A 43 6.90 -3.01 -11.13
C SER A 43 7.14 -2.59 -9.68
N VAL A 44 8.35 -2.11 -9.36
CA VAL A 44 8.72 -1.67 -8.00
C VAL A 44 7.94 -0.41 -7.63
N SER A 45 7.88 0.58 -8.52
CA SER A 45 7.11 1.81 -8.27
C SER A 45 5.61 1.55 -8.13
N THR A 46 5.06 0.64 -8.94
CA THR A 46 3.65 0.24 -8.82
C THR A 46 3.38 -0.43 -7.47
N ALA A 47 4.24 -1.38 -7.06
CA ALA A 47 4.10 -2.07 -5.79
C ALA A 47 4.23 -1.10 -4.60
N LYS A 48 5.21 -0.20 -4.61
CA LYS A 48 5.43 0.79 -3.55
C LYS A 48 4.26 1.76 -3.44
N TYR A 49 3.77 2.29 -4.57
CA TYR A 49 2.62 3.19 -4.58
C TYR A 49 1.39 2.50 -3.99
N TYR A 50 1.01 1.34 -4.55
CA TYR A 50 -0.22 0.67 -4.14
C TYR A 50 -0.19 0.20 -2.69
N SER A 51 0.91 -0.43 -2.25
CA SER A 51 1.05 -0.91 -0.87
C SER A 51 1.00 0.23 0.16
N ALA A 52 1.56 1.40 -0.17
CA ALA A 52 1.49 2.57 0.71
C ALA A 52 0.05 3.09 0.86
N GLU A 53 -0.70 3.21 -0.23
CA GLU A 53 -2.10 3.65 -0.20
C GLU A 53 -2.98 2.62 0.54
N ALA A 54 -2.78 1.33 0.29
CA ALA A 54 -3.50 0.25 0.95
C ALA A 54 -3.24 0.23 2.47
N ALA A 55 -1.98 0.41 2.91
CA ALA A 55 -1.63 0.46 4.33
C ALA A 55 -2.28 1.65 5.05
N VAL A 56 -2.26 2.84 4.43
CA VAL A 56 -2.91 4.03 5.00
C VAL A 56 -4.43 3.87 5.03
N MET A 57 -5.03 3.28 3.99
CA MET A 57 -6.46 3.00 3.97
C MET A 57 -6.84 2.03 5.11
N ALA A 58 -6.11 0.93 5.26
CA ALA A 58 -6.36 -0.05 6.32
C ALA A 58 -6.23 0.56 7.72
N ALA A 59 -5.20 1.37 7.96
CA ALA A 59 -5.03 2.04 9.26
C ALA A 59 -6.17 3.04 9.56
N ASN A 60 -6.67 3.76 8.54
CA ASN A 60 -7.82 4.65 8.69
C ASN A 60 -9.10 3.87 9.00
N GLU A 61 -9.36 2.74 8.30
CA GLU A 61 -10.55 1.92 8.53
C GLU A 61 -10.49 1.23 9.91
N ALA A 62 -9.32 0.75 10.34
CA ALA A 62 -9.12 0.20 11.68
C ALA A 62 -9.46 1.23 12.78
N MET A 63 -9.05 2.49 12.60
CA MET A 63 -9.40 3.58 13.52
C MET A 63 -10.93 3.76 13.62
N LYS A 64 -11.66 3.70 12.50
CA LYS A 64 -13.13 3.81 12.50
C LYS A 64 -13.80 2.62 13.19
N VAL A 65 -13.32 1.40 12.94
CA VAL A 65 -13.88 0.18 13.55
C VAL A 65 -13.69 0.17 15.06
N TYR A 66 -12.52 0.60 15.55
CA TYR A 66 -12.23 0.66 16.98
C TYR A 66 -12.80 1.92 17.67
N ALA A 67 -13.17 2.95 16.90
CA ALA A 67 -13.73 4.21 17.40
C ALA A 67 -12.87 4.80 18.54
N SER A 68 -13.47 5.10 19.71
CA SER A 68 -12.77 5.68 20.85
C SER A 68 -11.59 4.83 21.34
N TYR A 69 -11.70 3.50 21.28
CA TYR A 69 -10.60 2.60 21.63
C TYR A 69 -9.43 2.71 20.65
N GLY A 70 -9.70 3.10 19.39
CA GLY A 70 -8.67 3.28 18.37
C GLY A 70 -7.77 4.48 18.64
N PHE A 71 -8.29 5.51 19.32
CA PHE A 71 -7.55 6.70 19.76
C PHE A 71 -6.81 6.50 21.08
N SER A 72 -7.12 5.43 21.82
CA SER A 72 -6.42 5.11 23.07
C SER A 72 -5.05 4.52 22.78
N ALA A 73 -4.02 5.00 23.50
CA ALA A 73 -2.68 4.42 23.46
C ALA A 73 -2.60 3.02 24.10
N GLU A 74 -3.68 2.55 24.75
CA GLU A 74 -3.78 1.18 25.25
C GLU A 74 -3.97 0.16 24.09
N TYR A 75 -4.40 0.62 22.93
CA TYR A 75 -4.55 -0.20 21.72
C TYR A 75 -3.53 0.23 20.65
N PRO A 76 -3.02 -0.70 19.84
CA PRO A 76 -1.96 -0.39 18.88
C PRO A 76 -2.43 0.41 17.65
N ILE A 77 -3.74 0.66 17.53
CA ILE A 77 -4.36 1.23 16.33
C ILE A 77 -3.88 2.66 16.07
N GLU A 78 -3.76 3.48 17.12
CA GLU A 78 -3.24 4.85 17.01
C GLU A 78 -1.81 4.86 16.46
N ARG A 79 -0.97 3.91 16.91
CA ARG A 79 0.40 3.77 16.43
C ARG A 79 0.43 3.39 14.96
N TYR A 80 -0.37 2.40 14.55
CA TYR A 80 -0.46 2.01 13.15
C TYR A 80 -0.93 3.16 12.25
N TYR A 81 -1.89 3.96 12.73
CA TYR A 81 -2.37 5.14 12.02
C TYR A 81 -1.25 6.17 11.79
N ARG A 82 -0.44 6.46 12.81
CA ARG A 82 0.71 7.38 12.69
C ARG A 82 1.80 6.81 11.78
N ASP A 83 2.17 5.55 11.99
CA ASP A 83 3.29 4.92 11.28
C ASP A 83 2.98 4.74 9.79
N ALA A 84 1.75 4.36 9.43
CA ALA A 84 1.35 4.09 8.05
C ALA A 84 1.53 5.31 7.13
N LYS A 85 1.39 6.54 7.65
CA LYS A 85 1.57 7.77 6.85
C LYS A 85 2.98 7.92 6.30
N SER A 86 3.98 7.36 6.97
CA SER A 86 5.36 7.40 6.48
C SER A 86 5.49 6.72 5.12
N TYR A 87 4.74 5.65 4.84
CA TYR A 87 4.80 4.89 3.59
C TYR A 87 4.44 5.72 2.35
N GLN A 88 3.61 6.76 2.49
CA GLN A 88 3.29 7.68 1.39
C GLN A 88 4.37 8.74 1.14
N SER A 89 5.36 8.86 2.03
CA SER A 89 6.38 9.93 2.01
C SER A 89 7.80 9.40 1.75
N VAL A 90 8.23 8.37 2.49
CA VAL A 90 9.59 7.84 2.42
C VAL A 90 9.76 6.88 1.24
N GLU A 91 11.01 6.66 0.80
CA GLU A 91 11.34 5.79 -0.35
C GLU A 91 10.58 6.19 -1.63
N GLY A 92 10.44 7.51 -1.83
CA GLY A 92 9.63 8.11 -2.88
C GLY A 92 8.18 8.29 -2.48
N THR A 93 7.74 9.56 -2.51
CA THR A 93 6.37 9.95 -2.18
C THR A 93 5.36 9.34 -3.15
N SER A 94 4.09 9.23 -2.76
CA SER A 94 3.02 8.77 -3.66
C SER A 94 2.96 9.57 -4.97
N ASN A 95 3.28 10.87 -4.93
CA ASN A 95 3.35 11.70 -6.13
C ASN A 95 4.54 11.35 -7.03
N ILE A 96 5.72 11.13 -6.44
CA ILE A 96 6.90 10.68 -7.20
C ILE A 96 6.67 9.32 -7.82
N GLN A 97 6.10 8.36 -7.08
CA GLN A 97 5.82 7.03 -7.63
C GLN A 97 4.85 7.09 -8.81
N LYS A 98 3.78 7.90 -8.73
CA LYS A 98 2.87 8.14 -9.87
C LYS A 98 3.60 8.74 -11.08
N ILE A 99 4.52 9.69 -10.89
CA ILE A 99 5.33 10.26 -11.98
C ILE A 99 6.20 9.18 -12.63
N ILE A 100 6.87 8.34 -11.83
CA ILE A 100 7.69 7.24 -12.34
C ILE A 100 6.83 6.26 -13.14
N ILE A 101 5.69 5.84 -12.59
CA ILE A 101 4.73 4.95 -13.28
C ILE A 101 4.29 5.58 -14.60
N ALA A 102 3.89 6.85 -14.62
CA ALA A 102 3.45 7.53 -15.83
C ALA A 102 4.54 7.54 -16.92
N ARG A 103 5.79 7.82 -16.56
CA ARG A 103 6.92 7.80 -17.51
C ARG A 103 7.19 6.43 -18.12
N HIS A 104 7.07 5.36 -17.35
CA HIS A 104 7.34 4.00 -17.86
C HIS A 104 6.12 3.39 -18.56
N PHE A 105 4.91 3.63 -18.05
CA PHE A 105 3.68 3.06 -18.60
C PHE A 105 3.18 3.81 -19.84
N ILE A 106 3.19 5.14 -19.81
CA ILE A 106 2.66 5.98 -20.90
C ILE A 106 3.77 6.35 -21.88
N GLU A 107 4.88 6.91 -21.39
CA GLU A 107 5.96 7.39 -22.26
C GLU A 107 6.92 6.26 -22.70
N LYS A 108 6.79 5.05 -22.13
CA LYS A 108 7.63 3.87 -22.42
C LYS A 108 9.13 4.15 -22.32
N LYS A 109 9.53 4.93 -21.31
CA LYS A 109 10.94 5.15 -20.98
C LYS A 109 11.44 3.98 -20.12
N ASP A 110 12.60 3.44 -20.49
CA ASP A 110 13.34 2.41 -19.75
C ASP A 110 14.39 3.02 -18.80
#